data_AF-A0AAD9PT12-F1
#
_entry.id   AF-A0AAD9PT12-F1
#
_cell.length_a   1.000
_cell.length_b   1.000
_cell.length_c   1.000
_cell.angle_alpha   90.00
_cell.angle_beta   90.00
_cell.angle_gamma   90.00
#
_symmetry.space_group_name_H-M   'P 1'
#
loop_
_entity.id
_entity.type
_entity.pdbx_description
1 polymer ?
#
loop_
_entity_poly.entity_id
_entity_poly.type
_entity_poly.pdbx_seq_one_letter_code
_entity_poly.pdbx_strand_id
1 'polypeptide(L)'
;MVAMKQIWTDVAQSLKEYEHMNFKENHSQRAVGERFALLQCKFKEKENKEIRASGISPEQDELDVLLKEIIERGKVAKENSNFASEKKEKNKATGEEIGKQALKRMGQTKNRISQDEGEWAVKEREREGAEMTLWSF
;
A
#
# COMPACT_ATOMS: atom_id res chain seq x y z
N MET A 1 -6.85 -0.34 7.90
CA MET A 1 -7.51 -0.62 9.22
C MET A 1 -8.46 -1.82 9.23
N VAL A 2 -8.86 -2.38 8.07
CA VAL A 2 -9.86 -3.47 8.00
C VAL A 2 -9.34 -4.85 8.48
N ALA A 3 -8.04 -5.14 8.32
CA ALA A 3 -7.48 -6.47 8.59
C ALA A 3 -7.55 -6.92 10.05
N MET A 4 -7.25 -6.05 11.02
CA MET A 4 -7.29 -6.43 12.45
C MET A 4 -8.70 -6.60 12.97
N LYS A 5 -9.68 -5.92 12.36
CA LYS A 5 -11.08 -6.07 12.76
C LYS A 5 -11.57 -7.48 12.45
N GLN A 6 -11.24 -7.97 11.25
CA GLN A 6 -11.62 -9.31 10.81
C GLN A 6 -10.98 -10.41 11.66
N ILE A 7 -9.67 -10.32 11.93
CA ILE A 7 -8.96 -11.31 12.76
C ILE A 7 -9.63 -11.52 14.10
N TRP A 8 -9.95 -10.43 14.83
CA TRP A 8 -10.59 -10.55 16.13
C TRP A 8 -12.02 -11.06 16.05
N THR A 9 -12.70 -10.88 14.91
CA THR A 9 -14.04 -11.41 14.68
C THR A 9 -13.95 -12.92 14.49
N ASP A 10 -13.00 -13.39 13.68
CA ASP A 10 -12.80 -14.81 13.40
C ASP A 10 -12.39 -15.56 14.69
N VAL A 11 -11.51 -14.96 15.51
CA VAL A 11 -11.14 -15.52 16.82
C VAL A 11 -12.36 -15.55 17.76
N ALA A 12 -13.16 -14.47 17.82
CA ALA A 12 -14.36 -14.46 18.65
C ALA A 12 -15.38 -15.52 18.23
N GLN A 13 -15.50 -15.81 16.93
CA GLN A 13 -16.37 -16.86 16.42
C GLN A 13 -15.82 -18.25 16.78
N SER A 14 -14.52 -18.49 16.55
CA SER A 14 -13.86 -19.75 16.90
C SER A 14 -13.98 -20.07 18.40
N LEU A 15 -13.89 -19.06 19.26
CA LEU A 15 -14.08 -19.22 20.70
C LEU A 15 -15.51 -19.61 21.10
N LYS A 16 -16.52 -19.25 20.29
CA LYS A 16 -17.92 -19.68 20.53
C LYS A 16 -18.14 -21.13 20.12
N GLU A 17 -17.46 -21.56 19.07
CA GLU A 17 -17.53 -22.94 18.56
C GLU A 17 -16.72 -23.92 19.44
N TYR A 18 -15.88 -23.39 20.34
CA TYR A 18 -15.04 -24.19 21.23
C TYR A 18 -15.82 -24.70 22.46
N GLU A 19 -16.51 -25.83 22.28
CA GLU A 19 -17.43 -26.44 23.25
C GLU A 19 -16.75 -26.89 24.57
N HIS A 20 -15.44 -27.12 24.55
CA HIS A 20 -14.66 -27.56 25.73
C HIS A 20 -14.40 -26.46 26.77
N MET A 21 -14.63 -25.19 26.43
CA MET A 21 -14.54 -24.08 27.39
C MET A 21 -15.82 -23.26 27.38
N ASN A 22 -16.41 -23.06 28.57
CA ASN A 22 -17.62 -22.24 28.77
C ASN A 22 -17.32 -20.74 28.64
N PHE A 23 -16.99 -20.31 27.43
CA PHE A 23 -16.91 -18.91 27.06
C PHE A 23 -18.32 -18.31 27.05
N LYS A 24 -18.44 -17.02 27.44
CA LYS A 24 -19.76 -16.36 27.42
C LYS A 24 -20.19 -16.13 25.97
N GLU A 25 -21.41 -16.50 25.62
CA GLU A 25 -21.93 -16.40 24.25
C GLU A 25 -21.82 -14.98 23.63
N ASN A 26 -21.78 -13.95 24.48
CA ASN A 26 -21.62 -12.55 24.09
C ASN A 26 -20.16 -12.06 23.92
N HIS A 27 -19.21 -12.95 23.61
CA HIS A 27 -17.84 -12.53 23.30
C HIS A 27 -17.81 -11.53 22.12
N SER A 28 -17.51 -10.27 22.44
CA SER A 28 -17.33 -9.23 21.45
C SER A 28 -15.91 -9.27 20.90
N GLN A 29 -15.78 -8.97 19.61
CA GLN A 29 -14.50 -8.75 18.94
C GLN A 29 -13.57 -7.83 19.76
N ARG A 30 -14.14 -6.77 20.35
CA ARG A 30 -13.40 -5.82 21.17
C ARG A 30 -12.86 -6.45 22.47
N ALA A 31 -13.68 -7.23 23.17
CA ALA A 31 -13.28 -7.88 24.41
C ALA A 31 -12.15 -8.91 24.18
N VAL A 32 -12.18 -9.63 23.06
CA VAL A 32 -11.09 -10.55 22.67
C VAL A 32 -9.79 -9.78 22.46
N GLY A 33 -9.84 -8.68 21.69
CA GLY A 33 -8.66 -7.85 21.46
C GLY A 33 -8.09 -7.23 22.73
N GLU A 34 -8.94 -6.70 23.62
CA GLU A 34 -8.53 -6.13 24.92
C GLU A 34 -7.90 -7.19 25.83
N ARG A 35 -8.49 -8.39 25.90
CA ARG A 35 -7.94 -9.49 26.70
C ARG A 35 -6.60 -9.95 26.16
N PHE A 36 -6.45 -10.03 24.85
CA PHE A 36 -5.18 -10.38 24.22
C PHE A 36 -4.09 -9.33 24.51
N ALA A 37 -4.42 -8.03 24.42
CA ALA A 37 -3.49 -6.96 24.78
C ALA A 37 -3.04 -7.06 26.26
N LEU A 38 -3.97 -7.38 27.16
CA LEU A 38 -3.64 -7.59 28.58
C LEU A 38 -2.68 -8.77 28.78
N LEU A 39 -2.87 -9.87 28.06
CA LEU A 39 -1.96 -11.03 28.10
C LEU A 39 -0.56 -10.64 27.64
N GLN A 40 -0.43 -9.87 26.56
CA GLN A 40 0.87 -9.35 26.10
C GLN A 40 1.55 -8.46 27.15
N CYS A 41 0.81 -7.56 27.80
CA CYS A 41 1.38 -6.71 28.84
C CYS A 41 1.90 -7.54 30.01
N LYS A 42 1.09 -8.50 30.50
CA LYS A 42 1.48 -9.38 31.61
C LYS A 42 2.71 -10.22 31.26
N PHE A 43 2.79 -10.74 30.05
CA PHE A 43 3.93 -11.50 29.58
C PHE A 43 5.22 -10.67 29.63
N LYS A 44 5.21 -9.46 29.06
CA LYS A 44 6.36 -8.55 29.09
C LYS A 44 6.73 -8.12 30.50
N GLU A 45 5.74 -7.90 31.36
CA GLU A 45 5.99 -7.59 32.77
C GLU A 45 6.65 -8.74 33.52
N LYS A 46 6.23 -9.99 33.29
CA LYS A 46 6.85 -11.19 33.85
C LYS A 46 8.30 -11.30 33.39
N GLU A 47 8.54 -11.19 32.09
CA GLU A 47 9.89 -11.25 31.49
C GLU A 47 10.81 -10.18 32.09
N ASN A 48 10.34 -8.93 32.18
CA ASN A 48 11.11 -7.83 32.77
C ASN A 48 11.37 -8.00 34.28
N LYS A 49 10.39 -8.51 35.04
CA LYS A 49 10.53 -8.73 36.48
C LYS A 49 11.57 -9.80 36.78
N GLU A 50 11.54 -10.91 36.05
CA GLU A 50 12.50 -12.00 36.25
C GLU A 50 13.91 -11.60 35.80
N ILE A 51 14.05 -10.95 34.64
CA ILE A 51 15.35 -10.40 34.19
C ILE A 51 15.90 -9.43 35.25
N ARG A 52 15.06 -8.56 35.81
CA ARG A 52 15.49 -7.60 36.84
C ARG A 52 15.87 -8.26 38.16
N ALA A 53 15.21 -9.36 38.52
CA ALA A 53 15.42 -10.05 39.79
C ALA A 53 16.60 -11.02 39.76
N SER A 54 16.77 -11.79 38.68
CA SER A 54 17.79 -12.84 38.57
C SER A 54 18.95 -12.46 37.65
N GLY A 55 18.76 -11.51 36.73
CA GLY A 55 19.69 -11.23 35.64
C GLY A 55 19.63 -12.27 34.51
N ILE A 56 18.73 -13.24 34.59
CA ILE A 56 18.59 -14.37 33.67
C ILE A 56 17.18 -14.35 33.06
N SER A 57 17.06 -14.82 31.82
CA SER A 57 15.77 -14.89 31.13
C SER A 57 14.84 -15.92 31.78
N PRO A 58 13.52 -15.62 31.91
CA PRO A 58 12.51 -16.59 32.35
C PRO A 58 12.55 -17.89 31.58
N GLU A 59 12.21 -18.98 32.26
CA GLU A 59 11.79 -20.21 31.58
C GLU A 59 10.49 -19.94 30.82
N GLN A 60 10.51 -20.23 29.51
CA GLN A 60 9.40 -19.99 28.60
C GLN A 60 8.40 -21.13 28.71
N ASP A 61 7.16 -20.83 29.09
CA ASP A 61 6.08 -21.81 29.02
C ASP A 61 5.47 -21.88 27.60
N GLU A 62 4.67 -22.92 27.31
CA GLU A 62 4.06 -23.11 25.98
C GLU A 62 3.17 -21.92 25.57
N LEU A 63 2.52 -21.27 26.54
CA LEU A 63 1.67 -20.11 26.31
C LEU A 63 2.51 -18.88 25.92
N ASP A 64 3.66 -18.70 26.57
CA ASP A 64 4.63 -17.65 26.29
C ASP A 64 5.20 -17.80 24.87
N VAL A 65 5.49 -19.04 24.44
CA VAL A 65 5.93 -19.35 23.07
C VAL A 65 4.84 -19.02 22.05
N LEU A 66 3.61 -19.49 22.28
CA LEU A 66 2.47 -19.20 21.40
C LEU A 66 2.20 -17.70 21.31
N LEU A 67 2.32 -16.97 22.42
CA LEU A 67 2.12 -15.53 22.44
C LEU A 67 3.20 -14.79 21.63
N LYS A 68 4.48 -15.20 21.74
CA LYS A 68 5.57 -14.69 20.90
C LYS A 68 5.30 -14.95 19.42
N GLU A 69 4.85 -16.15 19.07
CA GLU A 69 4.54 -16.52 17.69
C GLU A 69 3.40 -15.67 17.11
N ILE A 70 2.32 -15.46 17.87
CA ILE A 70 1.18 -14.62 17.42
C ILE A 70 1.64 -13.16 17.23
N ILE A 71 2.45 -12.64 18.15
CA ILE A 71 3.01 -11.29 18.03
C ILE A 71 3.84 -11.16 16.76
N GLU A 72 4.71 -12.14 16.48
CA GLU A 72 5.60 -12.11 15.33
C GLU A 72 4.84 -12.23 14.00
N ARG A 73 3.88 -13.16 13.91
CA ARG A 73 2.96 -13.27 12.77
C ARG A 73 2.20 -11.95 12.54
N GLY A 74 1.80 -11.26 13.61
CA GLY A 74 1.16 -9.94 13.55
C GLY A 74 2.05 -8.84 12.98
N LYS A 75 3.35 -8.82 13.32
CA LYS A 75 4.32 -7.85 12.76
C LYS A 75 4.55 -8.09 11.27
N VAL A 76 4.82 -9.34 10.89
CA VAL A 76 5.06 -9.72 9.49
C VAL A 76 3.85 -9.36 8.62
N ALA A 77 2.63 -9.60 9.11
CA ALA A 77 1.41 -9.21 8.39
C ALA A 77 1.28 -7.68 8.22
N LYS A 78 1.68 -6.90 9.23
CA LYS A 78 1.67 -5.43 9.17
C LYS A 78 2.73 -4.89 8.21
N GLU A 79 3.93 -5.46 8.23
CA GLU A 79 5.03 -5.10 7.33
C GLU A 79 4.69 -5.41 5.87
N ASN A 80 4.14 -6.61 5.59
CA ASN A 80 3.67 -6.97 4.25
C ASN A 80 2.53 -6.07 3.77
N SER A 81 1.60 -5.68 4.64
CA SER A 81 0.54 -4.72 4.30
C SER A 81 1.11 -3.36 3.91
N ASN A 82 2.10 -2.86 4.66
CA ASN A 82 2.74 -1.58 4.39
C ASN A 82 3.52 -1.60 3.06
N PHE A 83 4.27 -2.68 2.82
CA PHE A 83 5.00 -2.89 1.57
C PHE A 83 4.06 -2.94 0.36
N ALA A 84 2.91 -3.62 0.50
CA ALA A 84 1.90 -3.70 -0.56
C ALA A 84 1.24 -2.34 -0.85
N SER A 85 0.98 -1.50 0.17
CA SER A 85 0.48 -0.15 -0.04
C SER A 85 1.50 0.76 -0.71
N GLU A 86 2.76 0.70 -0.30
CA GLU A 86 3.83 1.52 -0.87
C GLU A 86 4.10 1.16 -2.34
N LYS A 87 4.05 -0.14 -2.67
CA LYS A 87 4.16 -0.62 -4.06
C LYS A 87 2.99 -0.14 -4.93
N LYS A 88 1.76 -0.11 -4.40
CA LYS A 88 0.59 0.41 -5.13
C LYS A 88 0.71 1.91 -5.40
N GLU A 89 1.20 2.67 -4.43
CA GLU A 89 1.40 4.11 -4.55
C GLU A 89 2.48 4.44 -5.58
N LYS A 90 3.62 3.74 -5.54
CA LYS A 90 4.68 3.84 -6.56
C LYS A 90 4.16 3.51 -7.95
N ASN A 91 3.41 2.42 -8.12
CA ASN A 91 2.83 2.04 -9.41
C ASN A 91 1.84 3.09 -9.94
N LYS A 92 1.02 3.69 -9.07
CA LYS A 92 0.09 4.76 -9.44
C LYS A 92 0.87 6.01 -9.90
N ALA A 93 1.88 6.43 -9.15
CA ALA A 93 2.71 7.58 -9.51
C ALA A 93 3.43 7.36 -10.86
N THR A 94 4.00 6.17 -11.08
CA THR A 94 4.63 5.82 -12.37
C THR A 94 3.61 5.80 -13.51
N GLY A 95 2.41 5.27 -13.29
CA GLY A 95 1.35 5.28 -14.30
C GLY A 95 0.90 6.69 -14.69
N GLU A 96 0.76 7.58 -13.71
CA GLU A 96 0.41 9.00 -13.93
C GLU A 96 1.54 9.76 -14.66
N GLU A 97 2.80 9.49 -14.34
CA GLU A 97 3.97 10.09 -15.02
C GLU A 97 4.02 9.67 -16.50
N ILE A 98 3.86 8.37 -16.79
CA ILE A 98 3.81 7.86 -18.18
C ILE A 98 2.63 8.48 -18.94
N GLY A 99 1.46 8.59 -18.31
CA GLY A 99 0.30 9.24 -18.91
C GLY A 99 0.55 10.70 -19.24
N LYS A 100 1.12 11.47 -18.31
CA LYS A 100 1.52 12.88 -18.53
C LYS A 100 2.56 13.01 -19.64
N GLN A 101 3.54 12.11 -19.69
CA GLN A 101 4.57 12.12 -20.72
C GLN A 101 3.98 11.83 -22.12
N ALA A 102 3.04 10.89 -22.22
CA ALA A 102 2.33 10.60 -23.47
C ALA A 102 1.50 11.81 -23.95
N LEU A 103 0.74 12.44 -23.04
CA LEU A 103 -0.03 13.66 -23.33
C LEU A 103 0.86 14.81 -23.84
N LYS A 104 2.02 15.02 -23.18
CA LYS A 104 3.00 16.02 -23.63
C LYS A 104 3.56 15.70 -25.03
N ARG A 105 3.90 14.43 -25.29
CA ARG A 105 4.40 13.99 -26.61
C ARG A 105 3.36 14.19 -27.71
N MET A 106 2.10 13.85 -27.48
CA MET A 106 1.02 14.11 -28.44
C MET A 106 0.85 15.61 -28.72
N GLY A 107 0.95 16.45 -27.68
CA GLY A 107 0.92 17.91 -27.83
C GLY A 107 2.07 18.44 -28.69
N GLN A 108 3.29 17.92 -28.52
CA GLN A 108 4.45 18.27 -29.34
C GLN A 108 4.28 17.86 -30.80
N THR A 109 3.75 16.66 -31.07
CA THR A 109 3.47 16.21 -32.44
C THR A 109 2.40 17.08 -33.10
N LYS A 110 1.35 17.47 -32.37
CA LYS A 110 0.32 18.38 -32.89
C LYS A 110 0.88 19.77 -33.23
N ASN A 111 1.81 20.28 -32.42
CA ASN A 111 2.48 21.56 -32.68
C ASN A 111 3.46 21.49 -33.87
N ARG A 112 4.07 20.33 -34.14
CA ARG A 112 4.90 20.13 -35.34
C ARG A 112 4.07 20.07 -36.62
N ILE A 113 2.94 19.37 -36.60
CA ILE A 113 2.04 19.28 -37.78
C ILE A 113 1.51 20.66 -38.17
N SER A 114 1.17 21.50 -37.19
CA SER A 114 0.70 22.87 -37.44
C SER A 114 1.79 23.85 -37.90
N GLN A 115 3.07 23.55 -37.64
CA GLN A 115 4.21 24.29 -38.22
C GLN A 115 4.46 23.89 -39.68
N ASP A 116 4.41 22.59 -40.01
CA ASP A 116 4.56 22.08 -41.39
C ASP A 116 3.45 22.61 -42.31
N GLU A 117 2.20 22.70 -41.84
CA GLU A 117 1.09 23.29 -42.61
C GLU A 117 1.27 24.80 -42.85
N GLY A 118 1.96 25.51 -41.96
CA GLY A 118 2.30 26.92 -42.16
C GLY A 118 3.40 27.12 -43.20
N GLU A 119 4.40 26.23 -43.23
CA GLU A 119 5.53 26.30 -44.17
C GLU A 119 5.15 25.87 -45.60
N TRP A 120 4.28 24.88 -45.76
CA TRP A 120 3.80 24.47 -47.09
C TRP A 120 3.00 25.58 -47.80
N ALA A 121 2.15 26.29 -47.06
CA ALA A 121 1.32 27.38 -47.58
C ALA A 121 2.11 28.67 -47.90
N VAL A 122 3.29 28.85 -47.29
CA VAL A 122 4.19 29.96 -47.61
C VAL A 122 5.01 29.65 -48.87
N LYS A 123 5.44 28.38 -49.04
CA LYS A 123 6.26 27.97 -50.18
C LYS A 123 5.49 27.87 -51.50
N GLU A 124 4.18 27.64 -51.45
CA GLU A 124 3.30 27.65 -52.63
C GLU A 124 3.13 29.08 -53.18
N ARG A 125 2.94 30.08 -52.31
CA ARG A 125 2.80 31.50 -52.72
C ARG A 125 4.08 32.12 -53.29
N GLU A 126 5.27 31.65 -52.90
CA GLU A 126 6.53 32.13 -53.49
C GLU A 126 6.77 31.63 -54.93
N ARG A 127 6.23 30.46 -55.32
CA ARG A 127 6.36 29.98 -56.71
C ARG A 127 5.46 30.73 -57.68
N GLU A 128 4.23 31.06 -57.28
CA GLU A 128 3.28 31.81 -58.12
C GLU A 128 3.74 33.26 -58.37
N GLY A 129 4.46 33.87 -57.42
CA GLY A 129 5.05 35.20 -57.59
C GLY A 129 6.26 35.23 -58.55
N ALA A 130 6.99 34.12 -58.69
CA ALA A 130 8.16 34.04 -59.56
C ALA A 130 7.79 33.81 -61.04
N GLU A 131 6.68 33.12 -61.34
CA GLU A 131 6.21 32.93 -62.73
C GLU A 131 5.58 34.18 -63.35
N MET A 132 5.05 35.11 -62.54
CA MET A 132 4.40 36.33 -63.02
C MET A 132 5.38 37.44 -63.45
N THR A 133 6.68 37.30 -63.19
CA THR A 133 7.70 38.33 -63.53
C THR A 133 8.46 38.03 -64.83
N LEU A 134 8.28 36.87 -65.45
CA LEU A 134 8.97 36.48 -66.69
C LEU A 134 8.21 36.82 -68.00
N TRP A 135 6.99 37.37 -67.91
CA TRP A 135 6.17 37.72 -69.08
C TRP A 135 5.78 39.20 -69.17
N SER A 136 6.48 40.11 -68.47
CA SER A 136 6.24 41.54 -68.61
C SER A 136 7.45 42.27 -69.20
N PHE A 137 7.42 42.36 -70.53
CA PHE A 137 8.06 43.31 -71.47
C PHE A 137 9.60 43.41 -71.51
#